data_AF-A0A5N7CEJ5-F1
#
_entry.id   AF-A0A5N7CEJ5-F1
#
_cell.length_a   1.000
_cell.length_b   1.000
_cell.length_c   1.000
_cell.angle_alpha   90.00
_cell.angle_beta   90.00
_cell.angle_gamma   90.00
#
_symmetry.space_group_name_H-M   'P 1'
#
loop_
_entity.id
_entity.type
_entity.pdbx_description
1 polymer ?
#
loop_
_entity_poly.entity_id
_entity_poly.type
_entity_poly.pdbx_seq_one_letter_code
_entity_poly.pdbx_strand_id
1 'polypeptide(L)'
;MDSKAERTQECLAEMHDHFRNTKSPADLLILIGRVGTGKSSLMEDLTGLDGYSQQSVNSVTQEAEIAKAVIEGREYFIMDTPGFDAENKNTYFEIIRGIQSIRHVSRITGLLYLTCINQSRFEDIDRNLIRFIYALCGEEYIPRVTFITTFWTVASVQQGETFNRQLGALQREWEQGVRTQHLSLYQHGREYNANGLDMGRIINWFANRDQVARHAKEMIHRNYRHTASEFHPPRIVRELDANIPMSETEAGRLLGLSSTSASESTSRGQPREQQEQQRRTLTPSEAPRNSRQEPRAPQEPPSSVCACNDDDSSANTLLDQNSSVDWLKRYNLDPSREGRLRYAATHGIGGEPFSADWGDAIRRDVMRRYG
;
A
#
# COMPACT_ATOMS: atom_id res chain seq x y z
N MET A 1 -29.37 -1.24 -5.65
CA MET A 1 -27.97 -1.67 -5.60
C MET A 1 -27.41 -1.14 -4.32
N ASP A 2 -27.07 -2.07 -3.46
CA ASP A 2 -26.71 -1.83 -2.08
C ASP A 2 -25.26 -1.37 -2.05
N SER A 3 -24.96 -0.41 -1.18
CA SER A 3 -23.67 0.24 -1.11
C SER A 3 -22.58 -0.74 -0.71
N LYS A 4 -21.32 -0.39 -1.01
CA LYS A 4 -20.16 -1.19 -0.59
C LYS A 4 -20.12 -1.45 0.93
N ALA A 5 -20.57 -0.46 1.71
CA ALA A 5 -20.67 -0.55 3.16
C ALA A 5 -21.74 -1.57 3.59
N GLU A 6 -22.95 -1.52 2.99
CA GLU A 6 -24.03 -2.48 3.26
C GLU A 6 -23.59 -3.91 2.92
N ARG A 7 -23.03 -4.15 1.73
CA ARG A 7 -22.47 -5.47 1.34
C ARG A 7 -21.39 -5.98 2.31
N THR A 8 -20.56 -5.07 2.83
CA THR A 8 -19.52 -5.39 3.82
C THR A 8 -20.14 -5.77 5.17
N GLN A 9 -21.19 -5.07 5.63
CA GLN A 9 -21.92 -5.41 6.85
C GLN A 9 -22.68 -6.74 6.71
N GLU A 10 -23.26 -7.04 5.54
CA GLU A 10 -23.89 -8.34 5.25
C GLU A 10 -22.87 -9.48 5.34
N CYS A 11 -21.70 -9.33 4.70
CA CYS A 11 -20.60 -10.31 4.80
C CYS A 11 -20.14 -10.49 6.25
N LEU A 12 -19.98 -9.41 7.01
CA LEU A 12 -19.60 -9.46 8.43
C LEU A 12 -20.65 -10.20 9.26
N ALA A 13 -21.95 -9.94 9.05
CA ALA A 13 -23.03 -10.64 9.73
C ALA A 13 -23.01 -12.14 9.40
N GLU A 14 -22.83 -12.51 8.12
CA GLU A 14 -22.73 -13.89 7.69
C GLU A 14 -21.54 -14.63 8.35
N MET A 15 -20.37 -14.00 8.43
CA MET A 15 -19.20 -14.57 9.11
C MET A 15 -19.45 -14.83 10.60
N HIS A 16 -20.13 -13.90 11.29
CA HIS A 16 -20.50 -14.06 12.71
C HIS A 16 -21.55 -15.16 12.90
N ASP A 17 -22.54 -15.25 12.01
CA ASP A 17 -23.60 -16.26 12.07
C ASP A 17 -23.06 -17.66 11.74
N HIS A 18 -22.18 -17.78 10.75
CA HIS A 18 -21.44 -19.00 10.46
C HIS A 18 -20.69 -19.47 11.71
N PHE A 19 -19.83 -18.62 12.29
CA PHE A 19 -19.05 -18.97 13.48
C PHE A 19 -19.95 -19.30 14.68
N ARG A 20 -21.06 -18.58 14.88
CA ARG A 20 -22.03 -18.86 15.95
C ARG A 20 -22.63 -20.26 15.81
N ASN A 21 -22.95 -20.69 14.59
CA ASN A 21 -23.65 -21.93 14.29
C ASN A 21 -22.71 -23.15 14.19
N THR A 22 -21.53 -23.01 13.55
CA THR A 22 -20.62 -24.12 13.26
C THR A 22 -19.45 -24.25 14.25
N LYS A 23 -19.10 -23.17 14.95
CA LYS A 23 -17.83 -22.98 15.69
C LYS A 23 -16.56 -23.08 14.83
N SER A 24 -16.69 -23.13 13.50
CA SER A 24 -15.58 -22.99 12.57
C SER A 24 -15.40 -21.53 12.18
N PRO A 25 -14.17 -20.99 12.11
CA PRO A 25 -13.94 -19.66 11.53
C PRO A 25 -14.16 -19.68 10.01
N ALA A 26 -14.68 -18.58 9.48
CA ALA A 26 -14.78 -18.35 8.04
C ALA A 26 -13.39 -18.16 7.39
N ASP A 27 -13.18 -18.65 6.18
CA ASP A 27 -11.88 -18.51 5.49
C ASP A 27 -11.75 -17.12 4.84
N LEU A 28 -10.72 -16.36 5.23
CA LEU A 28 -10.46 -15.00 4.77
C LEU A 28 -9.19 -14.90 3.90
N LEU A 29 -9.27 -14.11 2.82
CA LEU A 29 -8.14 -13.68 1.99
C LEU A 29 -8.04 -12.16 2.03
N ILE A 30 -6.85 -11.60 2.29
CA ILE A 30 -6.65 -10.15 2.41
C ILE A 30 -5.84 -9.64 1.21
N LEU A 31 -6.35 -8.61 0.52
CA LEU A 31 -5.67 -7.96 -0.61
C LEU A 31 -4.85 -6.76 -0.11
N ILE A 32 -3.55 -6.75 -0.35
CA ILE A 32 -2.63 -5.65 0.03
C ILE A 32 -1.87 -5.17 -1.20
N GLY A 33 -1.54 -3.88 -1.25
CA GLY A 33 -0.83 -3.27 -2.39
C GLY A 33 -1.09 -1.78 -2.51
N ARG A 34 -0.30 -1.10 -3.34
CA ARG A 34 -0.40 0.35 -3.56
C ARG A 34 -1.76 0.77 -4.12
N VAL A 35 -2.09 2.06 -3.99
CA VAL A 35 -3.20 2.68 -4.74
C VAL A 35 -3.07 2.32 -6.23
N GLY A 36 -4.18 1.94 -6.86
CA GLY A 36 -4.23 1.62 -8.29
C GLY A 36 -3.74 0.22 -8.70
N THR A 37 -3.23 -0.63 -7.79
CA THR A 37 -2.68 -1.97 -8.15
C THR A 37 -3.70 -3.03 -8.58
N GLY A 38 -4.98 -2.68 -8.70
CA GLY A 38 -6.03 -3.56 -9.20
C GLY A 38 -6.67 -4.48 -8.15
N LYS A 39 -6.50 -4.21 -6.85
CA LYS A 39 -7.05 -5.03 -5.75
C LYS A 39 -8.57 -5.21 -5.87
N SER A 40 -9.30 -4.12 -6.00
CA SER A 40 -10.76 -4.14 -6.17
C SER A 40 -11.18 -4.89 -7.43
N SER A 41 -10.45 -4.74 -8.54
CA SER A 41 -10.69 -5.50 -9.78
C SER A 41 -10.44 -7.01 -9.61
N LEU A 42 -9.41 -7.40 -8.85
CA LEU A 42 -9.19 -8.81 -8.50
C LEU A 42 -10.32 -9.34 -7.59
N MET A 43 -10.85 -8.51 -6.67
CA MET A 43 -12.02 -8.88 -5.87
C MET A 43 -13.27 -9.09 -6.73
N GLU A 44 -13.52 -8.22 -7.71
CA GLU A 44 -14.61 -8.42 -8.69
C GLU A 44 -14.40 -9.72 -9.49
N ASP A 45 -13.20 -9.93 -10.05
CA ASP A 45 -12.87 -11.13 -10.83
C ASP A 45 -12.96 -12.43 -10.00
N LEU A 46 -12.67 -12.38 -8.68
CA LEU A 46 -12.81 -13.52 -7.75
C LEU A 46 -14.25 -13.74 -7.26
N THR A 47 -15.05 -12.70 -7.08
CA THR A 47 -16.42 -12.80 -6.55
C THR A 47 -17.46 -13.02 -7.65
N GLY A 48 -17.25 -12.45 -8.84
CA GLY A 48 -18.26 -12.31 -9.88
C GLY A 48 -19.21 -11.12 -9.66
N LEU A 49 -18.88 -10.20 -8.74
CA LEU A 49 -19.63 -8.98 -8.46
C LEU A 49 -18.96 -7.78 -9.15
N ASP A 50 -19.76 -6.82 -9.63
CA ASP A 50 -19.27 -5.52 -10.10
C ASP A 50 -19.59 -4.39 -9.10
N GLY A 51 -18.89 -3.27 -9.25
CA GLY A 51 -19.11 -2.02 -8.52
C GLY A 51 -18.11 -1.76 -7.40
N TYR A 52 -17.10 -2.61 -7.25
CA TYR A 52 -15.99 -2.41 -6.31
C TYR A 52 -14.84 -1.63 -6.97
N SER A 53 -14.52 -1.91 -8.23
CA SER A 53 -13.53 -1.16 -9.01
C SER A 53 -14.11 0.10 -9.67
N GLN A 54 -15.42 0.18 -9.85
CA GLN A 54 -16.09 1.30 -10.51
C GLN A 54 -16.44 2.44 -9.55
N GLN A 55 -15.52 3.39 -9.38
CA GLN A 55 -15.79 4.78 -9.01
C GLN A 55 -14.72 5.71 -9.64
N SER A 56 -14.71 6.99 -9.30
CA SER A 56 -13.95 8.02 -10.04
C SER A 56 -12.43 7.95 -9.84
N VAL A 57 -11.67 8.77 -10.59
CA VAL A 57 -10.19 8.85 -10.49
C VAL A 57 -9.68 9.13 -9.07
N ASN A 58 -10.54 9.63 -8.18
CA ASN A 58 -10.21 9.98 -6.80
C ASN A 58 -10.72 8.94 -5.77
N SER A 59 -11.41 7.87 -6.17
CA SER A 59 -11.95 6.88 -5.24
C SER A 59 -10.90 5.85 -4.81
N VAL A 60 -9.92 6.32 -4.03
CA VAL A 60 -9.11 5.41 -3.22
C VAL A 60 -10.01 4.85 -2.11
N THR A 61 -10.15 3.53 -2.05
CA THR A 61 -10.78 2.80 -0.94
C THR A 61 -10.26 3.35 0.41
N GLN A 62 -11.13 3.89 1.26
CA GLN A 62 -10.75 4.51 2.55
C GLN A 62 -10.89 3.57 3.75
N GLU A 63 -11.83 2.63 3.67
CA GLU A 63 -12.13 1.61 4.69
C GLU A 63 -11.98 0.21 4.06
N ALA A 64 -11.82 -0.84 4.86
CA ALA A 64 -11.71 -2.20 4.33
C ALA A 64 -13.08 -2.71 3.82
N GLU A 65 -13.16 -3.05 2.55
CA GLU A 65 -14.36 -3.60 1.88
C GLU A 65 -14.32 -5.12 1.94
N ILE A 66 -15.44 -5.79 2.24
CA ILE A 66 -15.52 -7.27 2.27
C ILE A 66 -16.56 -7.78 1.27
N ALA A 67 -16.21 -8.84 0.55
CA ALA A 67 -17.10 -9.54 -0.38
C ALA A 67 -16.91 -11.06 -0.32
N LYS A 68 -18.00 -11.83 -0.42
CA LYS A 68 -17.97 -13.29 -0.46
C LYS A 68 -17.70 -13.81 -1.88
N ALA A 69 -16.79 -14.77 -2.00
CA ALA A 69 -16.49 -15.51 -3.23
C ALA A 69 -16.71 -17.02 -3.02
N VAL A 70 -17.24 -17.70 -4.03
CA VAL A 70 -17.35 -19.17 -4.06
C VAL A 70 -16.46 -19.72 -5.17
N ILE A 71 -15.49 -20.56 -4.80
CA ILE A 71 -14.40 -21.01 -5.66
C ILE A 71 -14.24 -22.53 -5.48
N GLU A 72 -14.47 -23.30 -6.54
CA GLU A 72 -14.49 -24.77 -6.52
C GLU A 72 -15.33 -25.36 -5.36
N GLY A 73 -16.51 -24.79 -5.14
CA GLY A 73 -17.44 -25.21 -4.07
C GLY A 73 -17.06 -24.79 -2.65
N ARG A 74 -15.92 -24.12 -2.43
CA ARG A 74 -15.53 -23.55 -1.13
C ARG A 74 -15.76 -22.05 -1.08
N GLU A 75 -16.23 -21.59 0.06
CA GLU A 75 -16.49 -20.19 0.35
C GLU A 75 -15.22 -19.51 0.90
N TYR A 76 -14.94 -18.30 0.42
CA TYR A 76 -13.90 -17.42 0.92
C TYR A 76 -14.46 -16.01 1.04
N PHE A 77 -14.10 -15.29 2.11
CA PHE A 77 -14.33 -13.86 2.22
C PHE A 77 -13.08 -13.12 1.76
N ILE A 78 -13.23 -12.19 0.83
CA ILE A 78 -12.16 -11.34 0.30
C ILE A 78 -12.25 -9.99 1.02
N MET A 79 -11.17 -9.55 1.66
CA MET A 79 -11.01 -8.21 2.20
C MET A 79 -10.14 -7.39 1.25
N ASP A 80 -10.74 -6.42 0.56
CA ASP A 80 -9.99 -5.39 -0.17
C ASP A 80 -9.66 -4.22 0.78
N THR A 81 -8.37 -3.96 0.97
CA THR A 81 -7.93 -2.92 1.91
C THR A 81 -7.82 -1.56 1.21
N PRO A 82 -7.74 -0.46 1.97
CA PRO A 82 -7.25 0.80 1.44
C PRO A 82 -5.93 0.65 0.65
N GLY A 83 -5.77 1.46 -0.40
CA GLY A 83 -4.59 1.43 -1.25
C GLY A 83 -3.37 2.00 -0.53
N PHE A 84 -2.23 1.31 -0.58
CA PHE A 84 -1.04 1.77 0.12
C PHE A 84 -0.42 3.02 -0.53
N ASP A 85 -0.05 3.95 0.33
CA ASP A 85 0.39 5.31 0.02
C ASP A 85 1.55 5.67 0.95
N ALA A 86 2.56 6.37 0.42
CA ALA A 86 3.73 6.81 1.19
C ALA A 86 3.40 8.01 2.09
N GLU A 87 2.44 8.84 1.69
CA GLU A 87 2.05 10.06 2.42
C GLU A 87 1.05 9.71 3.54
N ASN A 88 0.16 8.73 3.31
CA ASN A 88 -0.84 8.30 4.28
C ASN A 88 -0.54 6.94 4.94
N LYS A 89 0.17 6.97 6.08
CA LYS A 89 0.44 5.79 6.91
C LYS A 89 -0.82 5.11 7.50
N ASN A 90 -1.99 5.75 7.51
CA ASN A 90 -3.19 5.18 8.12
C ASN A 90 -3.65 3.88 7.43
N THR A 91 -3.33 3.68 6.14
CA THR A 91 -3.62 2.43 5.41
C THR A 91 -3.12 1.18 6.15
N TYR A 92 -1.97 1.23 6.80
CA TYR A 92 -1.45 0.11 7.60
C TYR A 92 -2.32 -0.19 8.83
N PHE A 93 -2.91 0.85 9.45
CA PHE A 93 -3.78 0.71 10.61
C PHE A 93 -5.10 0.06 10.24
N GLU A 94 -5.70 0.44 9.13
CA GLU A 94 -6.97 -0.17 8.72
C GLU A 94 -6.82 -1.65 8.35
N ILE A 95 -5.64 -2.08 7.88
CA ILE A 95 -5.30 -3.50 7.74
C ILE A 95 -5.28 -4.20 9.12
N ILE A 96 -4.57 -3.64 10.11
CA ILE A 96 -4.45 -4.25 11.44
C ILE A 96 -5.78 -4.21 12.20
N ARG A 97 -6.54 -3.11 12.11
CA ARG A 97 -7.90 -2.95 12.69
C ARG A 97 -8.90 -3.90 12.04
N GLY A 98 -8.88 -4.01 10.72
CA GLY A 98 -9.68 -4.96 9.95
C GLY A 98 -9.41 -6.40 10.37
N ILE A 99 -8.14 -6.78 10.57
CA ILE A 99 -7.76 -8.07 11.16
C ILE A 99 -8.27 -8.20 12.60
N GLN A 100 -8.06 -7.17 13.44
CA GLN A 100 -8.40 -7.21 14.86
C GLN A 100 -9.89 -7.46 15.10
N SER A 101 -10.77 -6.84 14.30
CA SER A 101 -12.23 -6.95 14.46
C SER A 101 -12.79 -8.32 14.08
N ILE A 102 -12.20 -9.03 13.11
CA ILE A 102 -12.74 -10.30 12.58
C ILE A 102 -11.95 -11.56 12.96
N ARG A 103 -10.75 -11.45 13.55
CA ARG A 103 -9.90 -12.62 13.87
C ARG A 103 -10.54 -13.67 14.78
N HIS A 104 -11.59 -13.32 15.52
CA HIS A 104 -12.31 -14.24 16.40
C HIS A 104 -13.40 -15.06 15.69
N VAL A 105 -13.83 -14.65 14.49
CA VAL A 105 -14.85 -15.34 13.66
C VAL A 105 -14.31 -15.81 12.31
N SER A 106 -13.07 -15.49 11.99
CA SER A 106 -12.45 -15.77 10.70
C SER A 106 -10.97 -16.15 10.81
N ARG A 107 -10.50 -16.86 9.79
CA ARG A 107 -9.14 -17.36 9.66
C ARG A 107 -8.51 -16.75 8.42
N ILE A 108 -7.47 -15.95 8.63
CA ILE A 108 -6.60 -15.50 7.54
C ILE A 108 -5.97 -16.75 6.92
N THR A 109 -6.40 -17.07 5.70
CA THR A 109 -6.05 -18.30 4.96
C THR A 109 -4.95 -18.03 3.94
N GLY A 110 -4.85 -16.77 3.50
CA GLY A 110 -3.83 -16.24 2.62
C GLY A 110 -3.79 -14.71 2.60
N LEU A 111 -2.67 -14.16 2.14
CA LEU A 111 -2.49 -12.73 1.87
C LEU A 111 -2.10 -12.61 0.40
N LEU A 112 -2.80 -11.76 -0.34
CA LEU A 112 -2.59 -11.52 -1.76
C LEU A 112 -1.97 -10.13 -1.92
N TYR A 113 -0.68 -10.07 -2.24
CA TYR A 113 0.01 -8.79 -2.45
C TYR A 113 0.06 -8.45 -3.94
N LEU A 114 -0.49 -7.29 -4.33
CA LEU A 114 -0.57 -6.83 -5.71
C LEU A 114 0.38 -5.67 -6.00
N THR A 115 1.09 -5.77 -7.13
CA THR A 115 1.82 -4.68 -7.80
C THR A 115 1.44 -4.60 -9.28
N CYS A 116 1.64 -3.46 -9.95
CA CYS A 116 1.43 -3.35 -11.38
C CYS A 116 2.70 -3.77 -12.14
N ILE A 117 2.60 -4.64 -13.15
CA ILE A 117 3.79 -5.05 -13.92
C ILE A 117 4.41 -3.90 -14.73
N ASN A 118 3.61 -2.89 -15.05
CA ASN A 118 4.04 -1.70 -15.78
C ASN A 118 4.74 -0.65 -14.89
N GLN A 119 4.83 -0.84 -13.57
CA GLN A 119 5.64 0.03 -12.70
C GLN A 119 7.13 -0.14 -13.04
N SER A 120 7.76 0.96 -13.44
CA SER A 120 9.10 0.96 -14.05
C SER A 120 10.24 0.84 -13.04
N ARG A 121 9.95 1.02 -11.75
CA ARG A 121 10.91 1.01 -10.64
C ARG A 121 10.30 0.35 -9.41
N PHE A 122 11.15 -0.27 -8.59
CA PHE A 122 10.80 -0.75 -7.27
C PHE A 122 11.26 0.30 -6.24
N GLU A 123 10.31 0.95 -5.60
CA GLU A 123 10.51 2.19 -4.84
C GLU A 123 10.53 1.93 -3.33
N ASP A 124 10.93 2.92 -2.52
CA ASP A 124 11.00 2.76 -1.06
C ASP A 124 9.62 2.49 -0.42
N ILE A 125 8.54 2.95 -1.05
CA ILE A 125 7.16 2.60 -0.70
C ILE A 125 6.92 1.08 -0.85
N ASP A 126 7.43 0.44 -1.90
CA ASP A 126 7.31 -1.00 -2.11
C ASP A 126 8.21 -1.78 -1.13
N ARG A 127 9.44 -1.28 -0.88
CA ARG A 127 10.35 -1.85 0.14
C ARG A 127 9.73 -1.84 1.53
N ASN A 128 9.05 -0.75 1.90
CA ASN A 128 8.37 -0.61 3.18
C ASN A 128 7.13 -1.50 3.27
N LEU A 129 6.36 -1.63 2.19
CA LEU A 129 5.21 -2.55 2.15
C LEU A 129 5.63 -4.02 2.23
N ILE A 130 6.74 -4.41 1.59
CA ILE A 130 7.31 -5.77 1.75
C ILE A 130 7.79 -6.02 3.18
N ARG A 131 8.46 -5.04 3.81
CA ARG A 131 8.81 -5.12 5.25
C ARG A 131 7.57 -5.27 6.13
N PHE A 132 6.48 -4.55 5.82
CA PHE A 132 5.21 -4.65 6.54
C PHE A 132 4.57 -6.03 6.37
N ILE A 133 4.52 -6.58 5.14
CA ILE A 133 4.03 -7.94 4.89
C ILE A 133 4.86 -8.97 5.70
N TYR A 134 6.19 -8.84 5.71
CA TYR A 134 7.05 -9.73 6.50
C TYR A 134 6.81 -9.61 8.01
N ALA A 135 6.61 -8.39 8.53
CA ALA A 135 6.30 -8.15 9.94
C ALA A 135 4.90 -8.66 10.34
N LEU A 136 3.90 -8.46 9.48
CA LEU A 136 2.51 -8.88 9.66
C LEU A 136 2.37 -10.41 9.64
N CYS A 137 3.03 -11.07 8.71
CA CYS A 137 2.98 -12.52 8.51
C CYS A 137 3.93 -13.28 9.44
N GLY A 138 5.17 -12.82 9.56
CA GLY A 138 6.28 -13.66 10.02
C GLY A 138 6.67 -14.75 9.01
N GLU A 139 7.91 -15.21 9.12
CA GLU A 139 8.56 -16.19 8.22
C GLU A 139 7.71 -17.44 7.95
N GLU A 140 7.15 -18.04 9.01
CA GLU A 140 6.32 -19.26 8.95
C GLU A 140 5.05 -19.12 8.08
N TYR A 141 4.56 -17.89 7.89
CA TYR A 141 3.34 -17.62 7.12
C TYR A 141 3.63 -17.12 5.70
N ILE A 142 4.89 -16.83 5.34
CA ILE A 142 5.27 -16.43 3.97
C ILE A 142 4.81 -17.43 2.89
N PRO A 143 4.80 -18.76 3.10
CA PRO A 143 4.20 -19.71 2.15
C PRO A 143 2.69 -19.53 1.87
N ARG A 144 1.96 -18.78 2.71
CA ARG A 144 0.56 -18.40 2.50
C ARG A 144 0.40 -17.02 1.84
N VAL A 145 1.50 -16.31 1.55
CA VAL A 145 1.49 -15.04 0.80
C VAL A 145 1.63 -15.34 -0.69
N THR A 146 0.65 -14.96 -1.51
CA THR A 146 0.78 -14.98 -2.98
C THR A 146 1.13 -13.57 -3.48
N PHE A 147 2.21 -13.49 -4.24
CA PHE A 147 2.71 -12.29 -4.89
C PHE A 147 2.09 -12.20 -6.29
N ILE A 148 1.40 -11.10 -6.56
CA ILE A 148 0.56 -10.91 -7.74
C ILE A 148 1.05 -9.70 -8.54
N THR A 149 1.20 -9.89 -9.85
CA THR A 149 1.44 -8.81 -10.81
C THR A 149 0.20 -8.60 -11.68
N THR A 150 -0.29 -7.37 -11.76
CA THR A 150 -1.46 -6.95 -12.55
C THR A 150 -1.07 -6.09 -13.76
N PHE A 151 -2.04 -5.63 -14.57
CA PHE A 151 -1.84 -4.80 -15.78
C PHE A 151 -1.00 -5.46 -16.89
N TRP A 152 -1.15 -6.77 -17.07
CA TRP A 152 -0.37 -7.54 -18.05
C TRP A 152 -0.70 -7.27 -19.53
N THR A 153 -1.86 -6.71 -19.87
CA THR A 153 -2.26 -6.48 -21.27
C THR A 153 -1.31 -5.52 -22.00
N VAL A 154 -0.83 -5.94 -23.17
CA VAL A 154 0.17 -5.21 -23.98
C VAL A 154 -0.36 -4.79 -25.34
N ALA A 155 0.21 -3.71 -25.88
CA ALA A 155 0.04 -3.27 -27.27
C ALA A 155 1.08 -3.89 -28.22
N SER A 156 2.19 -4.44 -27.71
CA SER A 156 3.24 -5.04 -28.54
C SER A 156 4.01 -6.18 -27.85
N VAL A 157 4.69 -7.00 -28.64
CA VAL A 157 5.55 -8.10 -28.15
C VAL A 157 6.71 -7.55 -27.31
N GLN A 158 7.31 -6.43 -27.74
CA GLN A 158 8.43 -5.78 -27.04
C GLN A 158 8.02 -5.24 -25.66
N GLN A 159 6.77 -4.81 -25.50
CA GLN A 159 6.22 -4.45 -24.20
C GLN A 159 6.07 -5.70 -23.31
N GLY A 160 5.60 -6.82 -23.88
CA GLY A 160 5.51 -8.10 -23.18
C GLY A 160 6.87 -8.64 -22.72
N GLU A 161 7.92 -8.53 -23.54
CA GLU A 161 9.29 -8.83 -23.13
C GLU A 161 9.79 -7.92 -22.00
N THR A 162 9.40 -6.64 -22.02
CA THR A 162 9.79 -5.66 -20.99
C THR A 162 9.12 -6.00 -19.66
N PHE A 163 7.83 -6.34 -19.69
CA PHE A 163 7.10 -6.86 -18.53
C PHE A 163 7.69 -8.19 -18.02
N ASN A 164 8.16 -9.10 -18.89
CA ASN A 164 8.91 -10.30 -18.48
C ASN A 164 10.20 -9.94 -17.71
N ARG A 165 10.98 -8.96 -18.19
CA ARG A 165 12.19 -8.49 -17.51
C ARG A 165 11.88 -7.82 -16.15
N GLN A 166 10.78 -7.07 -16.06
CA GLN A 166 10.31 -6.45 -14.81
C GLN A 166 9.85 -7.50 -13.79
N LEU A 167 9.10 -8.52 -14.20
CA LEU A 167 8.68 -9.64 -13.34
C LEU A 167 9.87 -10.29 -12.64
N GLY A 168 10.92 -10.63 -13.39
CA GLY A 168 12.14 -11.23 -12.82
C GLY A 168 12.93 -10.29 -11.90
N ALA A 169 12.78 -8.97 -12.03
CA ALA A 169 13.37 -8.01 -11.10
C ALA A 169 12.55 -7.89 -9.79
N LEU A 170 11.23 -7.77 -9.91
CA LEU A 170 10.29 -7.76 -8.77
C LEU A 170 10.44 -9.03 -7.91
N GLN A 171 10.51 -10.19 -8.54
CA GLN A 171 10.70 -11.47 -7.86
C GLN A 171 11.93 -11.47 -6.94
N ARG A 172 13.09 -10.98 -7.40
CA ARG A 172 14.32 -10.95 -6.59
C ARG A 172 14.23 -9.98 -5.41
N GLU A 173 13.64 -8.81 -5.61
CA GLU A 173 13.40 -7.83 -4.55
C GLU A 173 12.47 -8.39 -3.46
N TRP A 174 11.49 -9.20 -3.86
CA TRP A 174 10.57 -9.89 -2.95
C TRP A 174 11.23 -11.06 -2.22
N GLU A 175 11.95 -11.94 -2.92
CA GLU A 175 12.74 -13.04 -2.34
C GLU A 175 13.71 -12.52 -1.27
N GLN A 176 14.44 -11.43 -1.57
CA GLN A 176 15.30 -10.74 -0.61
C GLN A 176 14.51 -10.13 0.55
N GLY A 177 13.39 -9.46 0.26
CA GLY A 177 12.61 -8.72 1.25
C GLY A 177 11.85 -9.58 2.25
N VAL A 178 11.29 -10.72 1.83
CA VAL A 178 10.62 -11.70 2.71
C VAL A 178 11.47 -12.95 3.02
N ARG A 179 12.76 -12.93 2.65
CA ARG A 179 13.80 -13.91 3.04
C ARG A 179 13.52 -15.35 2.62
N THR A 180 12.94 -15.56 1.43
CA THR A 180 12.70 -16.89 0.85
C THR A 180 13.30 -17.00 -0.55
N GLN A 181 13.63 -18.22 -0.98
CA GLN A 181 14.03 -18.53 -2.36
C GLN A 181 12.84 -19.00 -3.22
N HIS A 182 11.66 -19.19 -2.62
CA HIS A 182 10.47 -19.67 -3.32
C HIS A 182 9.27 -18.84 -2.86
N LEU A 183 8.70 -18.08 -3.79
CA LEU A 183 7.45 -17.32 -3.61
C LEU A 183 6.30 -18.08 -4.26
N SER A 184 5.10 -18.02 -3.64
CA SER A 184 3.88 -18.22 -4.41
C SER A 184 3.68 -17.01 -5.31
N LEU A 185 3.72 -17.21 -6.63
CA LEU A 185 3.79 -16.13 -7.62
C LEU A 185 2.69 -16.29 -8.68
N TYR A 186 2.02 -15.19 -9.03
CA TYR A 186 0.93 -15.16 -9.99
C TYR A 186 0.96 -13.89 -10.86
N GLN A 187 0.52 -14.04 -12.11
CA GLN A 187 0.48 -13.02 -13.15
C GLN A 187 -0.97 -12.88 -13.61
N HIS A 188 -1.69 -11.92 -13.02
CA HIS A 188 -3.11 -11.69 -13.27
C HIS A 188 -3.28 -11.04 -14.66
N GLY A 189 -3.64 -11.87 -15.64
CA GLY A 189 -3.59 -11.53 -17.06
C GLY A 189 -2.63 -12.39 -17.89
N ARG A 190 -2.13 -13.51 -17.37
CA ARG A 190 -1.48 -14.58 -18.16
C ARG A 190 -2.35 -15.83 -18.30
N GLU A 191 -2.06 -16.59 -19.35
CA GLU A 191 -2.65 -17.91 -19.60
C GLU A 191 -1.91 -19.00 -18.83
N TYR A 192 -2.67 -19.85 -18.14
CA TYR A 192 -2.16 -20.98 -17.38
C TYR A 192 -2.71 -22.30 -17.94
N ASN A 193 -1.90 -23.35 -17.92
CA ASN A 193 -2.37 -24.69 -18.24
C ASN A 193 -3.14 -25.31 -17.04
N ALA A 194 -3.76 -26.48 -17.26
CA ALA A 194 -4.55 -27.17 -16.24
C ALA A 194 -3.77 -27.53 -14.95
N ASN A 195 -2.44 -27.61 -15.00
CA ASN A 195 -1.58 -27.84 -13.83
C ASN A 195 -1.22 -26.54 -13.09
N GLY A 196 -1.62 -25.37 -13.61
CA GLY A 196 -1.31 -24.06 -13.05
C GLY A 196 0.08 -23.51 -13.43
N LEU A 197 0.73 -24.06 -14.47
CA LEU A 197 1.99 -23.52 -14.99
C LEU A 197 1.70 -22.37 -15.96
N ASP A 198 2.45 -21.27 -15.83
CA ASP A 198 2.40 -20.12 -16.75
C ASP A 198 2.82 -20.57 -18.16
N MET A 199 2.00 -20.26 -19.16
CA MET A 199 2.27 -20.57 -20.57
C MET A 199 3.08 -19.48 -21.29
N GLY A 200 3.50 -18.43 -20.57
CA GLY A 200 4.27 -17.29 -21.09
C GLY A 200 3.44 -16.32 -21.94
N ARG A 201 2.15 -16.62 -22.15
CA ARG A 201 1.23 -15.88 -23.00
C ARG A 201 0.46 -14.86 -22.17
N ILE A 202 0.36 -13.65 -22.71
CA ILE A 202 -0.40 -12.53 -22.13
C ILE A 202 -1.82 -12.55 -22.69
N ILE A 203 -2.80 -12.40 -21.79
CA ILE A 203 -4.21 -12.27 -22.12
C ILE A 203 -4.55 -10.77 -22.25
N ASN A 204 -5.32 -10.41 -23.28
CA ASN A 204 -5.96 -9.10 -23.34
C ASN A 204 -7.18 -9.11 -22.40
N TRP A 205 -7.08 -8.40 -21.27
CA TRP A 205 -8.07 -8.35 -20.20
C TRP A 205 -9.40 -7.75 -20.69
N PHE A 206 -9.36 -6.72 -21.53
CA PHE A 206 -10.57 -6.09 -22.09
C PHE A 206 -11.36 -7.02 -23.01
N ALA A 207 -10.68 -7.94 -23.70
CA ALA A 207 -11.30 -8.88 -24.62
C ALA A 207 -11.65 -10.25 -23.99
N ASN A 208 -11.03 -10.60 -22.85
CA ASN A 208 -11.12 -11.95 -22.26
C ASN A 208 -11.19 -11.91 -20.72
N ARG A 209 -11.91 -10.95 -20.11
CA ARG A 209 -12.03 -10.81 -18.64
C ARG A 209 -12.38 -12.15 -17.97
N ASP A 210 -13.33 -12.89 -18.53
CA ASP A 210 -13.75 -14.21 -18.01
C ASP A 210 -12.61 -15.24 -17.93
N GLN A 211 -11.65 -15.21 -18.87
CA GLN A 211 -10.47 -16.09 -18.82
C GLN A 211 -9.53 -15.68 -17.69
N VAL A 212 -9.33 -14.38 -17.48
CA VAL A 212 -8.49 -13.85 -16.40
C VAL A 212 -9.12 -14.13 -15.03
N ALA A 213 -10.42 -13.91 -14.89
CA ALA A 213 -11.21 -14.20 -13.70
C ALA A 213 -11.18 -15.70 -13.34
N ARG A 214 -11.34 -16.59 -14.33
CA ARG A 214 -11.20 -18.04 -14.12
C ARG A 214 -9.79 -18.40 -13.63
N HIS A 215 -8.74 -17.91 -14.27
CA HIS A 215 -7.36 -18.17 -13.83
C HIS A 215 -7.05 -17.60 -12.43
N ALA A 216 -7.73 -16.52 -12.00
CA ALA A 216 -7.64 -16.02 -10.64
C ALA A 216 -8.30 -16.98 -9.63
N LYS A 217 -9.50 -17.49 -9.94
CA LYS A 217 -10.20 -18.50 -9.13
C LYS A 217 -9.42 -19.82 -9.05
N GLU A 218 -8.86 -20.28 -10.17
CA GLU A 218 -7.96 -21.43 -10.22
C GLU A 218 -6.72 -21.23 -9.34
N MET A 219 -6.11 -20.04 -9.34
CA MET A 219 -4.97 -19.71 -8.46
C MET A 219 -5.36 -19.81 -6.98
N ILE A 220 -6.52 -19.27 -6.59
CA ILE A 220 -7.00 -19.39 -5.20
C ILE A 220 -7.24 -20.86 -4.83
N HIS A 221 -7.84 -21.66 -5.70
CA HIS A 221 -7.99 -23.10 -5.46
C HIS A 221 -6.62 -23.77 -5.26
N ARG A 222 -5.69 -23.60 -6.21
CA ARG A 222 -4.35 -24.23 -6.14
C ARG A 222 -3.61 -23.88 -4.84
N ASN A 223 -3.62 -22.61 -4.45
CA ASN A 223 -2.80 -22.09 -3.36
C ASN A 223 -3.45 -22.28 -1.97
N TYR A 224 -4.79 -22.29 -1.89
CA TYR A 224 -5.48 -22.14 -0.60
C TYR A 224 -6.48 -23.25 -0.25
N ARG A 225 -6.79 -24.21 -1.14
CA ARG A 225 -7.70 -25.35 -0.88
C ARG A 225 -7.38 -26.19 0.37
N HIS A 226 -6.12 -26.20 0.82
CA HIS A 226 -5.67 -27.02 1.94
C HIS A 226 -6.05 -26.39 3.29
N THR A 227 -6.90 -27.09 4.04
CA THR A 227 -7.42 -26.70 5.36
C THR A 227 -6.28 -26.46 6.35
N ALA A 228 -6.34 -25.35 7.08
CA ALA A 228 -5.18 -24.80 7.77
C ALA A 228 -4.78 -25.48 9.10
N SER A 229 -5.07 -26.76 9.31
CA SER A 229 -4.54 -27.51 10.47
C SER A 229 -3.02 -27.73 10.39
N GLU A 230 -2.42 -27.49 9.22
CA GLU A 230 -0.99 -27.64 8.93
C GLU A 230 -0.19 -26.32 9.08
N PHE A 231 -0.84 -25.18 9.33
CA PHE A 231 -0.21 -23.85 9.25
C PHE A 231 -0.53 -22.97 10.46
N HIS A 232 0.51 -22.35 11.04
CA HIS A 232 0.34 -21.34 12.08
C HIS A 232 -0.39 -20.09 11.54
N PRO A 233 -1.20 -19.40 12.36
CA PRO A 233 -1.74 -18.10 11.98
C PRO A 233 -0.62 -17.04 11.83
N PRO A 234 -0.84 -15.99 11.01
CA PRO A 234 0.16 -14.96 10.78
C PRO A 234 0.52 -14.26 12.10
N ARG A 235 1.76 -13.75 12.19
CA ARG A 235 2.34 -13.15 13.40
C ARG A 235 1.38 -12.15 14.06
N ILE A 236 0.78 -11.25 13.29
CA ILE A 236 -0.14 -10.23 13.82
C ILE A 236 -1.33 -10.83 14.59
N VAL A 237 -1.87 -11.97 14.17
CA VAL A 237 -2.97 -12.65 14.88
C VAL A 237 -2.44 -13.25 16.18
N ARG A 238 -1.26 -13.90 16.15
CA ARG A 238 -0.60 -14.43 17.36
C ARG A 238 -0.28 -13.33 18.37
N GLU A 239 0.16 -12.17 17.92
CA GLU A 239 0.45 -11.01 18.79
C GLU A 239 -0.83 -10.43 19.39
N LEU A 240 -1.88 -10.23 18.59
CA LEU A 240 -3.18 -9.71 19.06
C LEU A 240 -3.95 -10.70 19.96
N ASP A 241 -3.75 -12.01 19.81
CA ASP A 241 -4.35 -13.03 20.68
C ASP A 241 -3.53 -13.24 21.97
N ALA A 242 -2.23 -12.95 21.93
CA ALA A 242 -1.41 -12.76 23.12
C ALA A 242 -1.68 -11.42 23.85
N ASN A 243 -2.65 -10.62 23.38
CA ASN A 243 -3.01 -9.29 23.90
C ASN A 243 -1.87 -8.25 23.85
N ILE A 244 -0.92 -8.40 22.92
CA ILE A 244 0.09 -7.37 22.65
C ILE A 244 -0.62 -6.15 22.03
N PRO A 245 -0.42 -4.92 22.56
CA PRO A 245 -1.02 -3.71 21.99
C PRO A 245 -0.64 -3.54 20.52
N MET A 246 -1.55 -3.05 19.66
CA MET A 246 -1.28 -2.83 18.22
C MET A 246 0.05 -2.09 17.97
N SER A 247 0.37 -1.10 18.80
CA SER A 247 1.60 -0.30 18.74
C SER A 247 2.89 -1.08 19.02
N GLU A 248 2.79 -2.19 19.73
CA GLU A 248 3.90 -3.05 20.17
C GLU A 248 4.01 -4.36 19.37
N THR A 249 3.05 -4.65 18.48
CA THR A 249 3.20 -5.69 17.45
C THR A 249 4.39 -5.38 16.55
N GLU A 250 5.05 -6.38 15.95
CA GLU A 250 6.15 -6.10 15.01
C GLU A 250 5.69 -5.21 13.84
N ALA A 251 4.50 -5.51 13.31
CA ALA A 251 3.89 -4.73 12.24
C ALA A 251 3.68 -3.27 12.67
N GLY A 252 3.21 -3.03 13.90
CA GLY A 252 3.00 -1.69 14.46
C GLY A 252 4.31 -0.93 14.70
N ARG A 253 5.32 -1.57 15.33
CA ARG A 253 6.64 -0.96 15.58
C ARG A 253 7.26 -0.43 14.29
N LEU A 254 7.16 -1.18 13.19
CA LEU A 254 7.65 -0.78 11.86
C LEU A 254 7.04 0.53 11.35
N LEU A 255 5.80 0.86 11.74
CA LEU A 255 5.11 2.09 11.33
C LEU A 255 5.68 3.33 12.04
N GLY A 256 6.39 3.14 13.15
CA GLY A 256 6.77 4.16 14.11
C GLY A 256 5.75 4.31 15.26
N LEU A 257 4.98 3.27 15.61
CA LEU A 257 3.98 3.33 16.67
C LEU A 257 4.51 3.23 18.11
N SER A 258 5.82 3.04 18.30
CA SER A 258 6.46 3.08 19.61
C SER A 258 6.02 4.33 20.38
N SER A 259 5.41 4.15 21.55
CA SER A 259 4.66 5.19 22.23
C SER A 259 5.55 6.38 22.64
N THR A 260 5.21 7.57 22.13
CA THR A 260 5.71 8.87 22.62
C THR A 260 5.08 9.23 23.96
N SER A 261 5.24 8.35 24.95
CA SER A 261 4.74 8.50 26.32
C SER A 261 5.72 7.96 27.37
N ALA A 262 7.01 8.24 27.19
CA ALA A 262 8.00 8.26 28.27
C ALA A 262 8.32 9.73 28.57
N SER A 263 7.67 10.28 29.60
CA SER A 263 7.73 11.70 29.96
C SER A 263 9.11 12.10 30.49
N GLU A 264 9.75 13.12 29.89
CA GLU A 264 10.88 13.82 30.50
C GLU A 264 10.40 14.67 31.69
N SER A 265 10.21 14.01 32.83
CA SER A 265 9.93 14.64 34.12
C SER A 265 10.85 14.06 35.21
N THR A 266 12.14 13.90 34.89
CA THR A 266 13.19 13.44 35.80
C THR A 266 13.53 14.53 36.83
N SER A 267 12.71 14.61 37.88
CA SER A 267 13.03 15.34 39.10
C SER A 267 14.34 14.79 39.69
N ARG A 268 15.39 15.62 39.72
CA ARG A 268 16.71 15.26 40.27
C ARG A 268 16.69 15.17 41.81
N GLY A 269 16.09 14.10 42.33
CA GLY A 269 16.32 13.66 43.71
C GLY A 269 17.65 12.91 43.81
N GLN A 270 18.70 13.56 44.32
CA GLN A 270 19.97 12.89 44.61
C GLN A 270 19.88 12.12 45.94
N PRO A 271 20.29 10.84 46.00
CA PRO A 271 20.57 10.16 47.26
C PRO A 271 21.73 10.84 48.01
N ARG A 272 21.65 10.90 49.34
CA ARG A 272 22.78 11.31 50.19
C ARG A 272 23.69 10.13 50.45
N GLU A 273 24.91 10.15 49.91
CA GLU A 273 25.99 9.30 50.42
C GLU A 273 26.67 9.98 51.63
N GLN A 274 27.05 9.17 52.60
CA GLN A 274 27.83 9.59 53.77
C GLN A 274 29.28 9.19 53.53
N GLN A 275 30.22 10.12 53.69
CA GLN A 275 31.64 9.80 53.88
C GLN A 275 32.20 10.56 55.08
N GLU A 276 33.10 9.92 55.80
CA GLU A 276 33.47 10.30 57.16
C GLU A 276 34.49 11.45 57.22
N GLN A 277 34.50 12.12 58.37
CA GLN A 277 35.45 13.20 58.66
C GLN A 277 36.84 12.62 58.95
N GLN A 278 37.89 13.14 58.29
CA GLN A 278 39.18 13.22 58.96
C GLN A 278 40.03 14.45 58.59
N ARG A 279 39.85 15.49 59.43
CA ARG A 279 40.88 16.42 59.93
C ARG A 279 41.78 17.21 58.94
N ARG A 280 41.72 18.53 59.16
CA ARG A 280 42.83 19.44 59.53
C ARG A 280 43.43 20.43 58.50
N THR A 281 42.86 21.64 58.61
CA THR A 281 43.53 22.94 58.92
C THR A 281 44.08 23.87 57.83
N LEU A 282 43.79 25.16 58.10
CA LEU A 282 44.49 26.41 57.77
C LEU A 282 44.22 27.14 56.43
N THR A 283 43.75 28.37 56.65
CA THR A 283 43.51 29.56 55.81
C THR A 283 44.67 30.57 55.95
N PRO A 284 44.72 31.74 55.24
CA PRO A 284 44.10 32.19 53.98
C PRO A 284 45.14 32.92 53.05
N SER A 285 44.68 33.91 52.25
CA SER A 285 45.42 34.94 51.48
C SER A 285 45.99 34.52 50.10
N GLU A 286 46.08 35.39 49.06
CA GLU A 286 45.75 36.84 49.00
C GLU A 286 45.36 37.37 47.59
N ALA A 287 44.47 38.37 47.58
CA ALA A 287 44.30 39.52 46.65
C ALA A 287 44.17 39.40 45.08
N PRO A 288 43.55 40.41 44.40
CA PRO A 288 43.35 40.46 42.93
C PRO A 288 43.87 41.75 42.23
N ARG A 289 43.76 41.86 40.88
CA ARG A 289 43.19 43.03 40.12
C ARG A 289 43.40 43.04 38.58
N ASN A 290 42.37 43.55 37.87
CA ASN A 290 42.40 44.46 36.69
C ASN A 290 42.97 43.99 35.30
N SER A 291 42.59 44.55 34.12
CA SER A 291 41.40 45.35 33.70
C SER A 291 41.40 45.76 32.20
N ARG A 292 40.21 45.88 31.55
CA ARG A 292 39.82 46.90 30.50
C ARG A 292 40.55 46.87 29.12
N GLN A 293 40.11 47.45 27.97
CA GLN A 293 38.87 48.10 27.44
C GLN A 293 38.92 48.13 25.86
N GLU A 294 37.83 47.92 25.08
CA GLU A 294 36.96 48.90 24.32
C GLU A 294 37.60 49.61 23.07
N PRO A 295 36.92 50.41 22.18
CA PRO A 295 35.47 50.70 21.93
C PRO A 295 34.96 50.93 20.44
N ARG A 296 33.61 50.89 20.22
CA ARG A 296 32.70 51.73 19.32
C ARG A 296 32.81 51.75 17.75
N ALA A 297 31.77 52.10 16.95
CA ALA A 297 30.27 52.09 17.11
C ALA A 297 29.37 52.10 15.80
N PRO A 298 28.71 53.19 15.27
CA PRO A 298 27.25 53.14 14.90
C PRO A 298 26.70 53.84 13.60
N GLN A 299 25.37 53.68 13.35
CA GLN A 299 24.36 54.56 12.64
C GLN A 299 23.62 54.13 11.32
N GLU A 300 22.48 53.43 11.50
CA GLU A 300 21.06 53.80 11.18
C GLU A 300 20.44 54.11 9.76
N PRO A 301 19.09 53.93 9.59
CA PRO A 301 18.34 53.73 8.31
C PRO A 301 17.29 54.90 8.08
N PRO A 302 16.00 54.81 7.60
CA PRO A 302 15.16 53.73 7.00
C PRO A 302 14.22 54.10 5.80
N SER A 303 13.46 53.11 5.27
CA SER A 303 12.15 53.27 4.61
C SER A 303 11.30 51.98 4.69
N SER A 304 10.01 52.02 4.31
CA SER A 304 8.98 51.00 4.65
C SER A 304 8.14 50.49 3.48
N VAL A 305 7.52 49.30 3.65
CA VAL A 305 6.10 48.95 3.35
C VAL A 305 5.86 47.46 3.65
N CYS A 306 4.62 47.07 3.99
CA CYS A 306 4.23 45.68 4.26
C CYS A 306 3.77 44.94 2.99
N ALA A 307 4.08 43.65 2.89
CA ALA A 307 3.42 42.68 2.01
C ALA A 307 3.42 41.29 2.69
N CYS A 308 2.52 40.40 2.26
CA CYS A 308 2.36 39.06 2.85
C CYS A 308 3.33 38.04 2.24
N ASN A 309 3.66 37.00 3.02
CA ASN A 309 4.37 35.82 2.52
C ASN A 309 3.37 34.86 1.87
N ASP A 310 3.68 34.36 0.68
CA ASP A 310 3.19 33.10 0.13
C ASP A 310 4.32 32.50 -0.73
N ASP A 311 5.23 31.77 -0.08
CA ASP A 311 6.29 31.01 -0.76
C ASP A 311 5.76 29.65 -1.21
N ASP A 312 5.35 29.52 -2.47
CA ASP A 312 5.22 28.22 -3.14
C ASP A 312 6.29 28.08 -4.23
N SER A 313 7.32 27.27 -3.94
CA SER A 313 8.33 26.91 -4.92
C SER A 313 8.85 25.48 -4.77
N SER A 314 8.31 24.62 -5.63
CA SER A 314 8.95 23.41 -6.18
C SER A 314 9.14 22.17 -5.29
N ALA A 315 8.23 21.21 -5.47
CA ALA A 315 8.57 19.78 -5.47
C ALA A 315 8.32 19.23 -6.90
N ASN A 316 9.37 19.18 -7.73
CA ASN A 316 9.24 18.92 -9.17
C ASN A 316 9.15 17.41 -9.47
N THR A 317 7.95 16.84 -9.35
CA THR A 317 7.69 15.43 -9.70
C THR A 317 7.98 15.17 -11.18
N LEU A 318 8.78 14.15 -11.48
CA LEU A 318 9.19 13.81 -12.85
C LEU A 318 7.99 13.30 -13.68
N LEU A 319 7.31 14.23 -14.35
CA LEU A 319 6.27 13.96 -15.35
C LEU A 319 6.77 12.99 -16.43
N ASP A 320 6.01 11.95 -16.72
CA ASP A 320 6.17 11.21 -17.99
C ASP A 320 5.76 12.15 -19.12
N GLN A 321 6.76 12.59 -19.89
CA GLN A 321 6.60 13.61 -20.92
C GLN A 321 5.68 13.16 -22.06
N ASN A 322 5.41 11.85 -22.20
CA ASN A 322 4.52 11.26 -23.21
C ASN A 322 3.11 10.91 -22.71
N SER A 323 2.79 11.13 -21.42
CA SER A 323 1.49 10.77 -20.84
C SER A 323 0.40 11.81 -21.09
N SER A 324 -0.60 11.48 -21.91
CA SER A 324 -1.80 12.32 -22.10
C SER A 324 -2.59 12.58 -20.81
N VAL A 325 -2.56 11.62 -19.88
CA VAL A 325 -3.18 11.72 -18.55
C VAL A 325 -2.52 12.83 -17.73
N ASP A 326 -1.20 12.93 -17.75
CA ASP A 326 -0.48 13.91 -16.93
C ASP A 326 -0.44 15.31 -17.58
N TRP A 327 -0.49 15.38 -18.91
CA TRP A 327 -0.74 16.64 -19.61
C TRP A 327 -2.13 17.20 -19.38
N LEU A 328 -3.18 16.38 -19.24
CA LEU A 328 -4.51 16.85 -18.84
C LEU A 328 -4.53 17.36 -17.39
N LYS A 329 -3.94 16.60 -16.45
CA LYS A 329 -3.77 17.04 -15.04
C LYS A 329 -3.07 18.41 -14.95
N ARG A 330 -1.98 18.61 -15.71
CA ARG A 330 -1.17 19.84 -15.73
C ARG A 330 -1.99 21.11 -16.02
N TYR A 331 -3.07 20.99 -16.78
CA TYR A 331 -3.95 22.11 -17.13
C TYR A 331 -5.33 22.04 -16.47
N ASN A 332 -5.46 21.27 -15.39
CA ASN A 332 -6.69 21.08 -14.61
C ASN A 332 -7.88 20.58 -15.46
N LEU A 333 -7.59 19.77 -16.48
CA LEU A 333 -8.55 19.11 -17.36
C LEU A 333 -8.80 17.67 -16.90
N ASP A 334 -10.01 17.15 -17.08
CA ASP A 334 -10.40 15.79 -16.64
C ASP A 334 -9.53 14.71 -17.33
N PRO A 335 -8.66 14.00 -16.58
CA PRO A 335 -7.75 13.01 -17.14
C PRO A 335 -8.38 11.60 -17.21
N SER A 336 -9.62 11.44 -16.75
CA SER A 336 -10.30 10.16 -16.62
C SER A 336 -10.54 9.46 -17.97
N ARG A 337 -11.03 8.21 -17.93
CA ARG A 337 -11.39 7.47 -19.14
C ARG A 337 -12.48 8.21 -19.94
N GLU A 338 -13.47 8.75 -19.23
CA GLU A 338 -14.59 9.51 -19.78
C GLU A 338 -14.17 10.93 -20.17
N GLY A 339 -13.37 11.60 -19.34
CA GLY A 339 -12.77 12.91 -19.62
C GLY A 339 -11.96 12.93 -20.92
N ARG A 340 -11.15 11.90 -21.16
CA ARG A 340 -10.38 11.75 -22.41
C ARG A 340 -11.25 11.48 -23.63
N LEU A 341 -12.32 10.67 -23.51
CA LEU A 341 -13.29 10.47 -24.60
C LEU A 341 -13.99 11.79 -24.94
N ARG A 342 -14.44 12.52 -23.92
CA ARG A 342 -15.11 13.81 -24.05
C ARG A 342 -14.18 14.88 -24.63
N TYR A 343 -12.96 14.98 -24.14
CA TYR A 343 -11.93 15.88 -24.67
C TYR A 343 -11.66 15.58 -26.16
N ALA A 344 -11.49 14.30 -26.51
CA ALA A 344 -11.27 13.90 -27.90
C ALA A 344 -12.46 14.25 -28.80
N ALA A 345 -13.70 13.99 -28.36
CA ALA A 345 -14.91 14.35 -29.09
C ALA A 345 -15.06 15.88 -29.27
N THR A 346 -14.84 16.66 -28.21
CA THR A 346 -14.90 18.14 -28.25
C THR A 346 -13.84 18.75 -29.17
N HIS A 347 -12.64 18.15 -29.26
CA HIS A 347 -11.52 18.70 -30.01
C HIS A 347 -11.27 18.04 -31.39
N GLY A 348 -12.14 17.11 -31.81
CA GLY A 348 -12.07 16.46 -33.12
C GLY A 348 -10.99 15.38 -33.27
N ILE A 349 -10.58 14.76 -32.17
CA ILE A 349 -9.46 13.80 -32.12
C ILE A 349 -9.96 12.39 -32.39
N GLY A 350 -9.89 11.98 -33.66
CA GLY A 350 -10.18 10.62 -34.11
C GLY A 350 -9.05 9.61 -33.82
N GLY A 351 -9.31 8.34 -34.14
CA GLY A 351 -8.43 7.20 -33.86
C GLY A 351 -9.10 6.15 -32.97
N GLU A 352 -8.41 5.04 -32.70
CA GLU A 352 -8.90 4.04 -31.74
C GLU A 352 -8.75 4.56 -30.30
N PRO A 353 -9.84 4.70 -29.52
CA PRO A 353 -9.74 5.23 -28.17
C PRO A 353 -8.82 4.40 -27.27
N PHE A 354 -8.00 5.09 -26.48
CA PHE A 354 -6.98 4.52 -25.59
C PHE A 354 -5.80 3.79 -26.26
N SER A 355 -5.71 3.79 -27.60
CA SER A 355 -4.48 3.46 -28.31
C SER A 355 -3.37 4.48 -27.98
N ALA A 356 -2.11 4.09 -28.22
CA ALA A 356 -0.96 4.97 -28.02
C ALA A 356 -1.07 6.25 -28.87
N ASP A 357 -1.35 6.11 -30.17
CA ASP A 357 -1.46 7.24 -31.11
C ASP A 357 -2.59 8.21 -30.74
N TRP A 358 -3.73 7.70 -30.26
CA TRP A 358 -4.85 8.53 -29.78
C TRP A 358 -4.50 9.26 -28.48
N GLY A 359 -3.79 8.59 -27.56
CA GLY A 359 -3.21 9.25 -26.40
C GLY A 359 -2.25 10.37 -26.81
N ASP A 360 -1.33 10.10 -27.74
CA ASP A 360 -0.38 11.08 -28.23
C ASP A 360 -1.04 12.23 -29.02
N ALA A 361 -2.18 11.99 -29.66
CA ALA A 361 -2.98 13.02 -30.30
C ALA A 361 -3.64 13.96 -29.26
N ILE A 362 -4.22 13.41 -28.18
CA ILE A 362 -4.72 14.20 -27.04
C ILE A 362 -3.59 15.02 -26.43
N ARG A 363 -2.43 14.41 -26.15
CA ARG A 363 -1.26 15.10 -25.57
C ARG A 363 -0.84 16.31 -26.42
N ARG A 364 -0.68 16.11 -27.72
CA ARG A 364 -0.28 17.18 -28.67
C ARG A 364 -1.33 18.29 -28.78
N ASP A 365 -2.62 17.97 -28.73
CA ASP A 365 -3.67 19.00 -28.77
C ASP A 365 -3.76 19.81 -27.47
N VAL A 366 -3.60 19.16 -26.31
CA VAL A 366 -3.50 19.84 -25.00
C VAL A 366 -2.28 20.76 -24.98
N MET A 367 -1.09 20.25 -25.34
CA MET A 367 0.13 21.06 -25.50
C MET A 367 -0.11 22.31 -26.35
N ARG A 368 -0.74 22.16 -27.53
CA ARG A 368 -0.97 23.22 -28.52
C ARG A 368 -1.98 24.30 -28.08
N ARG A 369 -2.81 24.03 -27.08
CA ARG A 369 -3.91 24.91 -26.65
C ARG A 369 -3.69 25.58 -25.30
N TYR A 370 -2.92 24.95 -24.42
CA TYR A 370 -2.76 25.37 -23.04
C TYR A 370 -1.29 25.57 -22.62
N GLY A 371 -0.32 25.15 -23.45
CA GLY A 371 1.11 25.38 -23.27
C GLY A 371 1.68 26.40 -24.24
#